data_AF-A0A2P4T174-F1
#
_entry.id   AF-A0A2P4T174-F1
#
_cell.length_a   1.000
_cell.length_b   1.000
_cell.length_c   1.000
_cell.angle_alpha   90.00
_cell.angle_beta   90.00
_cell.angle_gamma   90.00
#
_symmetry.space_group_name_H-M   'P 1'
#
loop_
_entity.id
_entity.type
_entity.pdbx_description
1 polymer ?
#
loop_
_entity_poly.entity_id
_entity_poly.type
_entity_poly.pdbx_seq_one_letter_code
_entity_poly.pdbx_strand_id
1 'polypeptide(L)'
;METIKWRAGEFFNPMLNKQQKLAVKRILSGECRPTPYILFGPPGTGKTITVVEAILQIHFTLPDSRILVCAPSNAATDLICLRLHQSNLLKPGAMVRVNATCRSTEQIDDIVKPYCKDGDDIWKAVWFRIIITTCSSAGMFYQTGTRLGHFTHVILDEAGQASEPESLIPIGLISEVNGQIVLVGDPKQLGPLIKSRIAVAFGLNISLLERLISREMYLRDEDAFSADGAYNPLLGKETREGHSPSWFNPTEAVQVMQYCCHLAKNESIAVSVTDIGVITPYRKQVEKIKFLLRSIDLSDIKVGTVEEFQGQECMVTILSTVRSYEDTFAEEEYCLGFLSNPKRFNVAITRAKALLIVIGNPHLLVKNGIHEMTEWEV
;
A
#
# COMPACT_ATOMS: atom_id res chain seq x y z
N MET A 1 15.67 -23.93 -22.36
CA MET A 1 15.39 -22.77 -21.50
C MET A 1 15.09 -23.31 -20.12
N GLU A 2 16.09 -23.35 -19.24
CA GLU A 2 15.90 -23.75 -17.85
C GLU A 2 15.02 -22.71 -17.17
N THR A 3 13.84 -23.14 -16.73
CA THR A 3 12.97 -22.34 -15.86
C THR A 3 13.75 -22.13 -14.57
N ILE A 4 14.23 -20.90 -14.34
CA ILE A 4 14.87 -20.52 -13.08
C ILE A 4 13.90 -20.90 -11.96
N LYS A 5 14.31 -21.85 -11.11
CA LYS A 5 13.55 -22.25 -9.91
C LYS A 5 13.65 -21.13 -8.89
N TRP A 6 12.96 -20.02 -9.13
CA TRP A 6 12.76 -18.98 -8.12
C TRP A 6 11.88 -19.55 -7.00
N ARG A 7 12.35 -19.44 -5.76
CA ARG A 7 11.58 -19.80 -4.57
C ARG A 7 10.97 -18.54 -3.98
N ALA A 8 9.70 -18.62 -3.61
CA ALA A 8 9.01 -17.53 -2.92
C ALA A 8 9.80 -17.12 -1.67
N GLY A 9 10.22 -15.85 -1.61
CA GLY A 9 10.98 -15.28 -0.50
C GLY A 9 12.47 -15.01 -0.77
N GLU A 10 13.02 -15.51 -1.89
CA GLU A 10 14.39 -15.18 -2.32
C GLU A 10 14.41 -13.93 -3.22
N PHE A 11 15.40 -13.07 -2.99
CA PHE A 11 15.65 -11.89 -3.82
C PHE A 11 16.42 -12.28 -5.08
N PHE A 12 16.04 -11.74 -6.22
CA PHE A 12 16.75 -11.97 -7.49
C PHE A 12 18.13 -11.33 -7.46
N ASN A 13 18.25 -10.14 -6.87
CA ASN A 13 19.53 -9.50 -6.62
C ASN A 13 20.06 -9.82 -5.21
N PRO A 14 21.11 -10.66 -5.08
CA PRO A 14 21.66 -11.03 -3.77
C PRO A 14 22.36 -9.85 -3.06
N MET A 15 22.79 -8.82 -3.82
CA MET A 15 23.56 -7.68 -3.32
C MET A 15 22.70 -6.61 -2.64
N LEU A 16 21.38 -6.80 -2.56
CA LEU A 16 20.50 -5.85 -1.87
C LEU A 16 20.81 -5.81 -0.38
N ASN A 17 20.93 -4.60 0.15
CA ASN A 17 21.14 -4.36 1.57
C ASN A 17 19.83 -4.61 2.36
N LYS A 18 19.93 -4.63 3.70
CA LYS A 18 18.79 -4.91 4.58
C LYS A 18 17.61 -3.95 4.38
N GLN A 19 17.87 -2.66 4.17
CA GLN A 19 16.84 -1.64 3.99
C GLN A 19 16.14 -1.77 2.63
N GLN A 20 16.89 -2.03 1.55
CA GLN A 20 16.35 -2.28 0.22
C GLN A 20 15.48 -3.54 0.21
N LYS A 21 15.95 -4.63 0.85
CA LYS A 21 15.18 -5.87 1.03
C LYS A 21 13.88 -5.62 1.79
N LEU A 22 13.94 -4.83 2.86
CA LEU A 22 12.74 -4.44 3.62
C LEU A 22 11.77 -3.65 2.74
N ALA A 23 12.26 -2.66 2.00
CA ALA A 23 11.42 -1.85 1.12
C ALA A 23 10.71 -2.69 0.04
N VAL A 24 11.43 -3.61 -0.60
CA VAL A 24 10.85 -4.53 -1.58
C VAL A 24 9.79 -5.42 -0.93
N LYS A 25 10.01 -5.92 0.28
CA LYS A 25 9.01 -6.71 1.02
C LYS A 25 7.74 -5.92 1.30
N ARG A 26 7.87 -4.67 1.77
CA ARG A 26 6.72 -3.77 2.04
C ARG A 26 5.95 -3.43 0.77
N ILE A 27 6.66 -3.23 -0.35
CA ILE A 27 6.02 -3.04 -1.66
C ILE A 27 5.27 -4.32 -2.06
N LEU A 28 5.90 -5.49 -1.96
CA LEU A 28 5.28 -6.74 -2.38
C LEU A 28 4.03 -7.09 -1.56
N SER A 29 4.05 -6.84 -0.25
CA SER A 29 2.92 -7.08 0.65
C SER A 29 1.79 -6.05 0.52
N GLY A 30 2.02 -4.93 -0.19
CA GLY A 30 1.02 -3.89 -0.33
C GLY A 30 0.69 -3.17 0.98
N GLU A 31 1.62 -3.14 1.93
CA GLU A 31 1.36 -2.71 3.33
C GLU A 31 0.74 -1.31 3.43
N CYS A 32 1.05 -0.42 2.49
CA CYS A 32 0.65 0.99 2.57
C CYS A 32 -0.71 1.28 1.94
N ARG A 33 -1.37 0.31 1.30
CA ARG A 33 -2.64 0.55 0.61
C ARG A 33 -3.72 1.08 1.59
N PRO A 34 -4.55 2.05 1.18
CA PRO A 34 -4.61 2.69 -0.15
C PRO A 34 -3.60 3.85 -0.34
N THR A 35 -2.83 4.20 0.68
CA THR A 35 -1.88 5.32 0.62
C THR A 35 -0.62 4.98 -0.20
N PRO A 36 0.02 5.98 -0.85
CA PRO A 36 1.27 5.75 -1.56
C PRO A 36 2.40 5.29 -0.63
N TYR A 37 3.11 4.23 -1.03
CA TYR A 37 4.38 3.88 -0.41
C TYR A 37 5.49 4.80 -0.93
N ILE A 38 6.25 5.44 -0.05
CA ILE A 38 7.35 6.33 -0.44
C ILE A 38 8.69 5.63 -0.24
N LEU A 39 9.38 5.33 -1.33
CA LEU A 39 10.76 4.88 -1.33
C LEU A 39 11.70 6.07 -1.44
N PHE A 40 12.11 6.59 -0.28
CA PHE A 40 13.10 7.64 -0.18
C PHE A 40 14.52 7.08 -0.27
N GLY A 41 15.41 7.79 -0.98
CA GLY A 41 16.84 7.46 -0.99
C GLY A 41 17.72 8.56 -1.59
N PRO A 42 18.77 9.02 -0.89
CA PRO A 42 19.79 9.93 -1.45
C PRO A 42 20.43 9.43 -2.76
N PRO A 43 21.16 10.29 -3.51
CA PRO A 43 21.90 9.86 -4.69
C PRO A 43 22.83 8.68 -4.36
N GLY A 44 22.93 7.70 -5.27
CA GLY A 44 23.83 6.54 -5.10
C GLY A 44 23.33 5.43 -4.18
N THR A 45 22.17 5.57 -3.52
CA THR A 45 21.61 4.54 -2.60
C THR A 45 20.95 3.35 -3.29
N GLY A 46 20.96 3.29 -4.62
CA GLY A 46 20.41 2.18 -5.38
C GLY A 46 18.87 2.14 -5.45
N LYS A 47 18.19 3.30 -5.41
CA LYS A 47 16.73 3.41 -5.60
C LYS A 47 16.24 2.62 -6.81
N THR A 48 16.82 2.88 -7.99
CA THR A 48 16.44 2.19 -9.24
C THR A 48 16.66 0.68 -9.17
N ILE A 49 17.72 0.21 -8.51
CA ILE A 49 17.96 -1.24 -8.31
C ILE A 49 16.86 -1.84 -7.43
N THR A 50 16.44 -1.11 -6.40
CA THR A 50 15.34 -1.51 -5.50
C THR A 50 14.01 -1.55 -6.25
N VAL A 51 13.75 -0.59 -7.14
CA VAL A 51 12.57 -0.56 -8.01
C VAL A 51 12.55 -1.75 -8.97
N VAL A 52 13.67 -2.03 -9.62
CA VAL A 52 13.81 -3.17 -10.54
C VAL A 52 13.54 -4.49 -9.81
N GLU A 53 14.12 -4.68 -8.62
CA GLU A 53 13.82 -5.84 -7.79
C GLU A 53 12.32 -5.91 -7.44
N ALA A 54 11.71 -4.80 -7.01
CA ALA A 54 10.29 -4.78 -6.67
C ALA A 54 9.40 -5.16 -7.86
N ILE A 55 9.69 -4.66 -9.06
CA ILE A 55 8.97 -5.02 -10.29
C ILE A 55 9.07 -6.52 -10.55
N LEU A 56 10.27 -7.10 -10.44
CA LEU A 56 10.49 -8.53 -10.65
C LEU A 56 9.74 -9.36 -9.59
N GLN A 57 9.83 -8.98 -8.32
CA GLN A 57 9.13 -9.67 -7.23
C GLN A 57 7.61 -9.64 -7.41
N ILE A 58 7.03 -8.48 -7.75
CA ILE A 58 5.59 -8.38 -8.08
C ILE A 58 5.26 -9.27 -9.28
N HIS A 59 6.07 -9.20 -10.36
CA HIS A 59 5.84 -9.98 -11.56
C HIS A 59 5.87 -11.49 -11.31
N PHE A 60 6.80 -12.01 -10.52
CA PHE A 60 6.90 -13.45 -10.30
C PHE A 60 5.99 -13.96 -9.19
N THR A 61 5.66 -13.14 -8.20
CA THR A 61 4.83 -13.56 -7.04
C THR A 61 3.33 -13.41 -7.30
N LEU A 62 2.92 -12.34 -8.00
CA LEU A 62 1.51 -11.96 -8.14
C LEU A 62 1.05 -12.11 -9.59
N PRO A 63 0.67 -13.31 -10.08
CA PRO A 63 0.48 -13.59 -11.52
C PRO A 63 -0.51 -12.64 -12.23
N ASP A 64 -1.54 -12.16 -11.54
CA ASP A 64 -2.54 -11.24 -12.09
C ASP A 64 -2.12 -9.76 -12.05
N SER A 65 -0.93 -9.44 -11.56
CA SER A 65 -0.47 -8.07 -11.45
C SER A 65 -0.27 -7.42 -12.83
N ARG A 66 -0.71 -6.18 -13.01
CA ARG A 66 -0.30 -5.31 -14.12
C ARG A 66 0.40 -4.07 -13.58
N ILE A 67 1.64 -3.88 -14.01
CA ILE A 67 2.56 -2.90 -13.44
C ILE A 67 2.77 -1.78 -14.44
N LEU A 68 2.36 -0.57 -14.06
CA LEU A 68 2.66 0.67 -14.79
C LEU A 68 3.82 1.37 -14.10
N VAL A 69 4.95 1.46 -14.79
CA VAL A 69 6.15 2.15 -14.31
C VAL A 69 6.28 3.47 -15.06
N CYS A 70 6.36 4.56 -14.31
CA CYS A 70 6.43 5.90 -14.84
C CYS A 70 7.60 6.69 -14.27
N ALA A 71 8.14 7.62 -15.05
CA ALA A 71 9.08 8.63 -14.59
C ALA A 71 8.90 9.92 -15.41
N PRO A 72 9.30 11.10 -14.91
CA PRO A 72 9.13 12.36 -15.64
C PRO A 72 10.02 12.47 -16.89
N SER A 73 11.15 11.76 -16.94
CA SER A 73 12.11 11.82 -18.05
C SER A 73 12.22 10.51 -18.84
N ASN A 74 12.46 10.63 -20.15
CA ASN A 74 12.72 9.47 -21.00
C ASN A 74 13.98 8.71 -20.55
N ALA A 75 15.03 9.41 -20.14
CA ALA A 75 16.26 8.79 -19.65
C ALA A 75 16.02 7.90 -18.41
N ALA A 76 15.21 8.35 -17.45
CA ALA A 76 14.86 7.56 -16.28
C ALA A 76 14.08 6.28 -16.64
N THR A 77 13.09 6.40 -17.54
CA THR A 77 12.32 5.24 -18.01
C THR A 77 13.17 4.23 -18.78
N ASP A 78 14.14 4.69 -19.57
CA ASP A 78 15.02 3.80 -20.32
C ASP A 78 16.01 3.09 -19.41
N LEU A 79 16.50 3.78 -18.37
CA LEU A 79 17.35 3.16 -17.36
C LEU A 79 16.64 1.98 -16.70
N ILE A 80 15.36 2.14 -16.32
CA ILE A 80 14.58 1.03 -15.76
C ILE A 80 14.42 -0.10 -16.79
N CYS A 81 14.08 0.22 -18.03
CA CYS A 81 13.95 -0.76 -19.11
C CYS A 81 15.25 -1.55 -19.34
N LEU A 82 16.39 -0.85 -19.39
CA LEU A 82 17.72 -1.43 -19.54
C LEU A 82 18.06 -2.34 -18.36
N ARG A 83 17.79 -1.92 -17.12
CA ARG A 83 18.05 -2.74 -15.92
C ARG A 83 17.19 -3.98 -15.87
N LEU A 84 15.92 -3.90 -16.25
CA LEU A 84 15.04 -5.06 -16.38
C LEU A 84 15.52 -6.01 -17.47
N HIS A 85 15.98 -5.50 -18.62
CA HIS A 85 16.59 -6.33 -19.66
C HIS A 85 17.86 -7.03 -19.15
N GLN A 86 18.77 -6.31 -18.50
CA GLN A 86 20.02 -6.83 -17.94
C GLN A 86 19.81 -7.92 -16.87
N SER A 87 18.62 -7.96 -16.25
CA SER A 87 18.29 -9.04 -15.31
C SER A 87 18.25 -10.42 -15.99
N ASN A 88 17.96 -10.49 -17.29
CA ASN A 88 17.75 -11.72 -18.06
C ASN A 88 16.68 -12.67 -17.48
N LEU A 89 15.77 -12.16 -16.63
CA LEU A 89 14.71 -12.96 -15.99
C LEU A 89 13.39 -12.92 -16.76
N LEU A 90 13.11 -11.80 -17.44
CA LEU A 90 11.85 -11.58 -18.14
C LEU A 90 11.86 -12.24 -19.52
N LYS A 91 10.77 -12.93 -19.85
CA LYS A 91 10.56 -13.49 -21.20
C LYS A 91 10.32 -12.35 -22.22
N PRO A 92 10.69 -12.54 -23.49
CA PRO A 92 10.27 -11.64 -24.56
C PRO A 92 8.74 -11.46 -24.53
N GLY A 93 8.26 -10.21 -24.60
CA GLY A 93 6.84 -9.90 -24.48
C GLY A 93 6.33 -9.65 -23.06
N ALA A 94 7.14 -9.82 -22.01
CA ALA A 94 6.72 -9.54 -20.64
C ALA A 94 6.63 -8.03 -20.33
N MET A 95 7.45 -7.22 -21.01
CA MET A 95 7.52 -5.77 -20.82
C MET A 95 7.52 -4.98 -22.14
N VAL A 96 7.06 -3.73 -22.08
CA VAL A 96 7.06 -2.78 -23.19
C VAL A 96 7.44 -1.38 -22.72
N ARG A 97 8.13 -0.63 -23.56
CA ARG A 97 8.51 0.78 -23.37
C ARG A 97 7.68 1.66 -24.31
N VAL A 98 6.72 2.41 -23.77
CA VAL A 98 5.87 3.32 -24.57
C VAL A 98 6.47 4.73 -24.61
N ASN A 99 7.00 5.12 -25.76
CA ASN A 99 7.72 6.38 -25.92
C ASN A 99 6.78 7.60 -25.97
N ALA A 100 7.34 8.77 -25.63
CA ALA A 100 6.69 10.04 -25.94
C ALA A 100 6.63 10.26 -27.45
N THR A 101 5.52 10.83 -27.94
CA THR A 101 5.23 11.01 -29.37
C THR A 101 6.30 11.80 -30.13
N CYS A 102 6.94 12.77 -29.48
CA CYS A 102 7.96 13.63 -30.10
C CYS A 102 9.40 13.14 -29.87
N ARG A 103 9.60 11.89 -29.43
CA ARG A 103 10.94 11.37 -29.13
C ARG A 103 11.64 10.90 -30.41
N SER A 104 12.84 11.41 -30.68
CA SER A 104 13.67 10.92 -31.78
C SER A 104 14.15 9.48 -31.53
N THR A 105 14.05 8.63 -32.55
CA THR A 105 14.54 7.25 -32.54
C THR A 105 16.07 7.15 -32.40
N GLU A 106 16.80 8.20 -32.77
CA GLU A 106 18.26 8.28 -32.67
C GLU A 106 18.74 8.40 -31.22
N GLN A 107 17.88 8.91 -30.33
CA GLN A 107 18.17 9.07 -28.90
C GLN A 107 17.89 7.81 -28.08
N ILE A 108 17.49 6.71 -28.72
CA ILE A 108 17.15 5.46 -28.07
C ILE A 108 18.35 4.53 -28.16
N ASP A 109 18.76 3.97 -27.03
CA ASP A 109 19.81 2.95 -26.96
C ASP A 109 19.39 1.69 -27.75
N ASP A 110 20.31 1.11 -28.52
CA ASP A 110 20.03 -0.08 -29.35
C ASP A 110 19.51 -1.29 -28.56
N ILE A 111 19.87 -1.38 -27.28
CA ILE A 111 19.39 -2.42 -26.36
C ILE A 111 17.93 -2.20 -25.96
N VAL A 112 17.49 -0.93 -25.89
CA VAL A 112 16.13 -0.54 -25.48
C VAL A 112 15.17 -0.54 -26.67
N LYS A 113 15.67 -0.23 -27.89
CA LYS A 113 14.88 -0.19 -29.13
C LYS A 113 13.91 -1.38 -29.33
N PRO A 114 14.27 -2.64 -29.07
CA PRO A 114 13.35 -3.78 -29.24
C PRO A 114 12.11 -3.74 -28.34
N TYR A 115 12.17 -3.03 -27.21
CA TYR A 115 11.05 -2.87 -26.28
C TYR A 115 10.20 -1.65 -26.60
N CYS A 116 10.68 -0.75 -27.46
CA CYS A 116 10.03 0.50 -27.77
C CYS A 116 8.78 0.30 -28.63
N LYS A 117 7.71 0.95 -28.21
CA LYS A 117 6.48 1.13 -28.99
C LYS A 117 6.14 2.62 -29.04
N ASP A 118 5.72 3.06 -30.20
CA ASP A 118 5.24 4.43 -30.41
C ASP A 118 3.79 4.56 -29.91
N GLY A 119 3.35 5.80 -29.71
CA GLY A 119 2.01 6.11 -29.19
C GLY A 119 0.86 5.51 -30.02
N ASP A 120 1.06 5.30 -31.32
CA ASP A 120 0.04 4.75 -32.22
C ASP A 120 -0.25 3.26 -31.92
N ASP A 121 0.70 2.54 -31.33
CA ASP A 121 0.61 1.12 -30.99
C ASP A 121 0.10 0.89 -29.54
N ILE A 122 -0.44 1.93 -28.88
CA ILE A 122 -0.86 1.90 -27.46
C ILE A 122 -1.83 0.75 -27.13
N TRP A 123 -2.71 0.39 -28.07
CA TRP A 123 -3.66 -0.72 -27.91
C TRP A 123 -2.97 -2.07 -27.69
N LYS A 124 -1.83 -2.29 -28.35
CA LYS A 124 -1.02 -3.50 -28.14
C LYS A 124 -0.24 -3.41 -26.84
N ALA A 125 0.18 -2.21 -26.43
CA ALA A 125 0.92 -2.01 -25.19
C ALA A 125 0.12 -2.43 -23.94
N VAL A 126 -1.20 -2.24 -23.95
CA VAL A 126 -2.11 -2.64 -22.85
C VAL A 126 -2.07 -4.13 -22.53
N TRP A 127 -1.69 -4.99 -23.49
CA TRP A 127 -1.59 -6.43 -23.28
C TRP A 127 -0.37 -6.84 -22.46
N PHE A 128 0.68 -6.02 -22.47
CA PHE A 128 1.89 -6.29 -21.69
C PHE A 128 1.61 -6.17 -20.20
N ARG A 129 2.37 -6.93 -19.42
CA ARG A 129 2.20 -7.01 -17.98
C ARG A 129 3.01 -5.95 -17.23
N ILE A 130 4.13 -5.55 -17.82
CA ILE A 130 4.98 -4.45 -17.36
C ILE A 130 5.00 -3.38 -18.45
N ILE A 131 4.50 -2.19 -18.15
CA ILE A 131 4.50 -1.06 -19.07
C ILE A 131 5.39 0.02 -18.49
N ILE A 132 6.36 0.50 -19.27
CA ILE A 132 7.29 1.55 -18.89
C ILE A 132 7.05 2.77 -19.77
N THR A 133 6.66 3.90 -19.19
CA THR A 133 6.33 5.11 -19.96
C THR A 133 6.66 6.38 -19.17
N THR A 134 6.64 7.56 -19.77
CA THR A 134 6.79 8.80 -18.99
C THR A 134 5.47 9.17 -18.32
N CYS A 135 5.52 9.95 -17.23
CA CYS A 135 4.30 10.38 -16.52
C CYS A 135 3.29 11.04 -17.46
N SER A 136 3.76 11.95 -18.32
CA SER A 136 2.92 12.60 -19.33
C SER A 136 2.37 11.62 -20.38
N SER A 137 3.19 10.69 -20.88
CA SER A 137 2.77 9.69 -21.87
C SER A 137 1.79 8.66 -21.33
N ALA A 138 1.77 8.41 -20.02
CA ALA A 138 0.76 7.57 -19.39
C ALA A 138 -0.67 8.06 -19.68
N GLY A 139 -0.85 9.36 -19.97
CA GLY A 139 -2.12 9.93 -20.39
C GLY A 139 -2.75 9.28 -21.63
N MET A 140 -1.94 8.64 -22.49
CA MET A 140 -2.44 7.91 -23.66
C MET A 140 -3.31 6.71 -23.27
N PHE A 141 -3.13 6.13 -22.08
CA PHE A 141 -3.93 4.99 -21.64
C PHE A 141 -5.39 5.34 -21.34
N TYR A 142 -5.72 6.61 -21.04
CA TYR A 142 -7.12 7.03 -20.90
C TYR A 142 -7.91 6.87 -22.21
N GLN A 143 -7.24 6.93 -23.36
CA GLN A 143 -7.87 6.76 -24.68
C GLN A 143 -8.11 5.29 -25.04
N THR A 144 -7.46 4.36 -24.32
CA THR A 144 -7.58 2.92 -24.58
C THR A 144 -8.87 2.29 -24.04
N GLY A 145 -9.70 3.05 -23.32
CA GLY A 145 -10.92 2.52 -22.71
C GLY A 145 -10.66 1.41 -21.68
N THR A 146 -9.45 1.34 -21.12
CA THR A 146 -9.12 0.39 -20.06
C THR A 146 -9.97 0.68 -18.82
N ARG A 147 -10.49 -0.38 -18.21
CA ARG A 147 -11.31 -0.25 -17.00
C ARG A 147 -10.44 0.18 -15.81
N LEU A 148 -11.01 0.97 -14.90
CA LEU A 148 -10.40 1.23 -13.60
C LEU A 148 -10.08 -0.10 -12.91
N GLY A 149 -8.83 -0.25 -12.46
CA GLY A 149 -8.30 -1.50 -11.92
C GLY A 149 -7.57 -2.41 -12.92
N HIS A 150 -7.48 -2.01 -14.20
CA HIS A 150 -6.60 -2.70 -15.16
C HIS A 150 -5.15 -2.69 -14.66
N PHE A 151 -4.65 -1.55 -14.22
CA PHE A 151 -3.37 -1.45 -13.53
C PHE A 151 -3.56 -1.75 -12.05
N THR A 152 -2.78 -2.69 -11.53
CA THR A 152 -2.80 -3.05 -10.11
C THR A 152 -1.68 -2.37 -9.33
N HIS A 153 -0.61 -1.97 -10.01
CA HIS A 153 0.52 -1.25 -9.41
C HIS A 153 0.92 -0.07 -10.30
N VAL A 154 1.11 1.09 -9.70
CA VAL A 154 1.73 2.27 -10.32
C VAL A 154 2.99 2.60 -9.54
N ILE A 155 4.14 2.59 -10.23
CA ILE A 155 5.44 2.93 -9.66
C ILE A 155 5.94 4.19 -10.35
N LEU A 156 6.11 5.28 -9.60
CA LEU A 156 6.63 6.56 -10.08
C LEU A 156 8.08 6.73 -9.63
N ASP A 157 9.04 6.55 -10.55
CA ASP A 157 10.46 6.83 -10.29
C ASP A 157 10.79 8.31 -10.56
N GLU A 158 11.79 8.83 -9.85
CA GLU A 158 12.14 10.26 -9.83
C GLU A 158 10.93 11.18 -9.56
N ALA A 159 10.02 10.74 -8.67
CA ALA A 159 8.79 11.45 -8.34
C ALA A 159 9.00 12.87 -7.77
N GLY A 160 10.18 13.15 -7.21
CA GLY A 160 10.56 14.49 -6.78
C GLY A 160 10.72 15.49 -7.93
N GLN A 161 11.03 15.02 -9.15
CA GLN A 161 11.19 15.86 -10.34
C GLN A 161 9.87 16.11 -11.08
N ALA A 162 8.83 15.32 -10.80
CA ALA A 162 7.52 15.46 -11.42
C ALA A 162 6.68 16.49 -10.65
N SER A 163 6.01 17.39 -11.37
CA SER A 163 5.00 18.24 -10.73
C SER A 163 3.88 17.37 -10.17
N GLU A 164 3.16 17.85 -9.16
CA GLU A 164 2.02 17.10 -8.61
C GLU A 164 0.98 16.74 -9.69
N PRO A 165 0.53 17.65 -10.57
CA PRO A 165 -0.39 17.29 -11.65
C PRO A 165 0.15 16.22 -12.60
N GLU A 166 1.45 16.27 -12.90
CA GLU A 166 2.10 15.26 -13.75
C GLU A 166 2.12 13.88 -13.07
N SER A 167 2.40 13.84 -11.76
CA SER A 167 2.39 12.60 -10.97
C SER A 167 0.99 11.97 -10.91
N LEU A 168 -0.06 12.81 -10.91
CA LEU A 168 -1.44 12.36 -10.86
C LEU A 168 -1.92 11.67 -12.16
N ILE A 169 -1.29 11.94 -13.30
CA ILE A 169 -1.67 11.31 -14.59
C ILE A 169 -1.65 9.78 -14.50
N PRO A 170 -0.52 9.12 -14.14
CA PRO A 170 -0.49 7.66 -13.99
C PRO A 170 -1.22 7.16 -12.75
N ILE A 171 -1.28 7.95 -11.66
CA ILE A 171 -1.99 7.57 -10.44
C ILE A 171 -3.50 7.41 -10.71
N GLY A 172 -4.10 8.28 -11.52
CA GLY A 172 -5.51 8.21 -11.87
C GLY A 172 -5.91 6.98 -12.72
N LEU A 173 -4.94 6.19 -13.20
CA LEU A 173 -5.19 4.94 -13.93
C LEU A 173 -5.36 3.72 -13.00
N ILE A 174 -5.18 3.90 -11.69
CA ILE A 174 -5.26 2.83 -10.69
C ILE A 174 -6.59 2.86 -9.93
N SER A 175 -7.06 1.70 -9.45
CA SER A 175 -8.23 1.62 -8.57
C SER A 175 -7.85 1.95 -7.13
N GLU A 176 -8.65 2.76 -6.44
CA GLU A 176 -8.46 3.08 -5.02
C GLU A 176 -8.62 1.87 -4.09
N VAL A 177 -9.38 0.85 -4.51
CA VAL A 177 -9.71 -0.31 -3.67
C VAL A 177 -8.56 -1.32 -3.62
N ASN A 178 -7.98 -1.62 -4.79
CA ASN A 178 -7.01 -2.71 -4.95
C ASN A 178 -5.66 -2.26 -5.49
N GLY A 179 -5.53 -0.99 -5.86
CA GLY A 179 -4.34 -0.42 -6.46
C GLY A 179 -3.25 -0.15 -5.44
N GLN A 180 -2.01 -0.30 -5.88
CA GLN A 180 -0.84 0.13 -5.13
C GLN A 180 -0.07 1.23 -5.83
N ILE A 181 0.21 2.30 -5.09
CA ILE A 181 1.03 3.41 -5.57
C ILE A 181 2.38 3.35 -4.85
N VAL A 182 3.46 3.44 -5.61
CA VAL A 182 4.83 3.54 -5.08
C VAL A 182 5.48 4.79 -5.66
N LEU A 183 5.82 5.75 -4.81
CA LEU A 183 6.54 6.97 -5.19
C LEU A 183 8.01 6.81 -4.79
N VAL A 184 8.92 6.97 -5.75
CA VAL A 184 10.35 6.78 -5.56
C VAL A 184 11.07 8.07 -5.90
N GLY A 185 11.93 8.55 -5.00
CA GLY A 185 12.64 9.80 -5.24
C GLY A 185 13.33 10.34 -4.01
N ASP A 186 13.80 11.57 -4.14
CA ASP A 186 14.46 12.32 -3.08
C ASP A 186 13.95 13.77 -3.12
N PRO A 187 13.19 14.24 -2.11
CA PRO A 187 12.69 15.61 -2.06
C PRO A 187 13.81 16.65 -1.93
N LYS A 188 15.05 16.25 -1.60
CA LYS A 188 16.20 17.16 -1.48
C LYS A 188 16.99 17.30 -2.79
N GLN A 189 16.61 16.55 -3.84
CA GLN A 189 17.21 16.69 -5.17
C GLN A 189 16.44 17.69 -6.04
N LEU A 190 16.70 17.69 -7.35
CA LEU A 190 16.02 18.56 -8.30
C LEU A 190 14.51 18.35 -8.23
N GLY A 191 13.78 19.47 -8.08
CA GLY A 191 12.33 19.51 -8.13
C GLY A 191 11.79 19.70 -9.56
N PRO A 192 10.48 19.89 -9.70
CA PRO A 192 9.83 20.19 -10.98
C PRO A 192 10.35 21.49 -11.61
N LEU A 193 10.65 21.44 -12.92
CA LEU A 193 11.10 22.62 -13.67
C LEU A 193 9.92 23.50 -14.08
N ILE A 194 9.60 24.52 -13.26
CA ILE A 194 8.51 25.46 -13.52
C ILE A 194 9.05 26.81 -14.01
N LYS A 195 8.72 27.19 -15.25
CA LYS A 195 9.15 28.47 -15.85
C LYS A 195 8.38 29.68 -15.32
N SER A 196 7.10 29.52 -15.01
CA SER A 196 6.23 30.62 -14.55
C SER A 196 6.50 30.95 -13.08
N ARG A 197 7.02 32.14 -12.81
CA ARG A 197 7.24 32.63 -11.44
C ARG A 197 5.95 32.71 -10.62
N ILE A 198 4.83 33.02 -11.27
CA ILE A 198 3.51 33.03 -10.62
C ILE A 198 3.15 31.62 -10.17
N ALA A 199 3.31 30.61 -11.03
CA ALA A 199 3.01 29.23 -10.67
C ALA A 199 3.91 28.70 -9.54
N VAL A 200 5.19 29.10 -9.52
CA VAL A 200 6.10 28.81 -8.39
C VAL A 200 5.60 29.48 -7.10
N ALA A 201 5.16 30.74 -7.15
CA ALA A 201 4.63 31.44 -5.98
C ALA A 201 3.38 30.76 -5.40
N PHE A 202 2.60 30.07 -6.23
CA PHE A 202 1.44 29.26 -5.82
C PHE A 202 1.77 27.77 -5.61
N GLY A 203 3.05 27.39 -5.55
CA GLY A 203 3.50 26.06 -5.10
C GLY A 203 3.55 24.97 -6.16
N LEU A 204 3.44 25.27 -7.46
CA LEU A 204 3.52 24.25 -8.53
C LEU A 204 4.91 23.59 -8.61
N ASN A 205 5.93 24.20 -8.02
CA ASN A 205 7.28 23.64 -7.89
C ASN A 205 7.41 22.64 -6.74
N ILE A 206 6.36 22.39 -5.95
CA ILE A 206 6.35 21.38 -4.91
C ILE A 206 5.84 20.09 -5.53
N SER A 207 6.64 19.03 -5.49
CA SER A 207 6.24 17.72 -6.02
C SER A 207 5.22 17.04 -5.10
N LEU A 208 4.46 16.07 -5.64
CA LEU A 208 3.56 15.25 -4.83
C LEU A 208 4.33 14.53 -3.71
N LEU A 209 5.52 14.02 -4.02
CA LEU A 209 6.38 13.33 -3.06
C LEU A 209 6.80 14.26 -1.91
N GLU A 210 7.25 15.47 -2.22
CA GLU A 210 7.64 16.47 -1.22
C GLU A 210 6.45 16.88 -0.34
N ARG A 211 5.28 17.12 -0.96
CA ARG A 211 4.05 17.45 -0.23
C ARG A 211 3.59 16.30 0.69
N LEU A 212 3.77 15.04 0.30
CA LEU A 212 3.36 13.90 1.13
C LEU A 212 4.32 13.67 2.30
N ILE A 213 5.63 13.79 2.09
CA ILE A 213 6.63 13.61 3.16
C ILE A 213 6.46 14.63 4.30
N SER A 214 5.90 15.81 4.02
CA SER A 214 5.58 16.82 5.04
C SER A 214 4.30 16.54 5.84
N ARG A 215 3.51 15.53 5.48
CA ARG A 215 2.31 15.14 6.24
C ARG A 215 2.69 14.28 7.42
N GLU A 216 1.96 14.44 8.53
CA GLU A 216 2.19 13.74 9.80
C GLU A 216 2.37 12.22 9.63
N MET A 217 1.61 11.60 8.73
CA MET A 217 1.70 10.17 8.43
C MET A 217 3.08 9.71 7.92
N TYR A 218 3.83 10.59 7.25
CA TYR A 218 5.13 10.28 6.63
C TYR A 218 6.31 10.92 7.38
N LEU A 219 6.07 11.64 8.47
CA LEU A 219 7.13 12.24 9.28
C LEU A 219 7.99 11.16 9.95
N ARG A 220 9.28 11.48 10.14
CA ARG A 220 10.18 10.64 10.92
C ARG A 220 9.95 10.86 12.41
N ASP A 221 9.91 9.78 13.16
CA ASP A 221 9.87 9.76 14.61
C ASP A 221 10.92 8.75 15.09
N GLU A 222 12.07 9.28 15.54
CA GLU A 222 13.21 8.46 15.97
C GLU A 222 12.95 7.79 17.32
N ASP A 223 12.06 8.36 18.14
CA ASP A 223 11.72 7.84 19.46
C ASP A 223 10.69 6.70 19.36
N ALA A 224 9.69 6.85 18.47
CA ALA A 224 8.64 5.85 18.30
C ALA A 224 9.04 4.68 17.39
N PHE A 225 9.91 4.88 16.37
CA PHE A 225 10.12 3.91 15.28
C PHE A 225 11.59 3.59 14.99
N SER A 226 12.47 3.71 15.97
CA SER A 226 13.91 3.41 15.84
C SER A 226 14.22 2.06 15.20
N ALA A 227 13.42 1.02 15.46
CA ALA A 227 13.57 -0.32 14.88
C ALA A 227 13.23 -0.39 13.37
N ASP A 228 12.45 0.56 12.85
CA ASP A 228 11.92 0.62 11.48
C ASP A 228 12.55 1.76 10.65
N GLY A 229 13.72 2.25 11.07
CA GLY A 229 14.43 3.34 10.38
C GLY A 229 13.89 4.74 10.72
N ALA A 230 13.17 4.87 11.84
CA ALA A 230 12.51 6.07 12.33
C ALA A 230 11.38 6.60 11.43
N TYR A 231 10.88 5.81 10.49
CA TYR A 231 9.68 6.16 9.73
C TYR A 231 8.50 5.40 10.28
N ASN A 232 7.35 6.06 10.27
CA ASN A 232 6.12 5.51 10.80
C ASN A 232 5.76 4.15 10.14
N PRO A 233 5.82 3.02 10.88
CA PRO A 233 5.38 1.71 10.43
C PRO A 233 3.85 1.60 10.39
N LEU A 234 3.08 2.64 10.80
CA LEU A 234 1.63 2.76 10.60
C LEU A 234 1.20 2.76 9.13
N LEU A 235 2.16 2.79 8.20
CA LEU A 235 2.06 2.35 6.81
C LEU A 235 2.01 0.81 6.65
N GLY A 236 1.67 0.09 7.73
CA GLY A 236 1.01 -1.22 7.74
C GLY A 236 1.80 -2.36 8.41
N LYS A 237 1.67 -2.56 9.73
CA LYS A 237 1.47 -3.90 10.32
C LYS A 237 1.14 -3.93 11.81
N GLU A 238 0.48 -5.03 12.19
CA GLU A 238 0.42 -5.56 13.55
C GLU A 238 1.82 -5.78 14.15
N THR A 239 2.02 -5.34 15.38
CA THR A 239 3.28 -5.45 16.11
C THR A 239 3.13 -6.43 17.26
N ARG A 240 4.26 -7.02 17.68
CA ARG A 240 4.37 -7.94 18.82
C ARG A 240 5.41 -7.38 19.78
N GLU A 241 5.02 -7.10 21.02
CA GLU A 241 5.97 -6.63 22.04
C GLU A 241 6.85 -7.80 22.51
N GLY A 242 8.11 -7.83 22.07
CA GLY A 242 9.12 -8.79 22.53
C GLY A 242 8.72 -10.26 22.34
N HIS A 243 8.66 -11.00 23.45
CA HIS A 243 8.28 -12.42 23.50
C HIS A 243 6.77 -12.66 23.75
N SER A 244 5.93 -11.61 23.79
CA SER A 244 4.50 -11.77 24.03
C SER A 244 3.82 -12.55 22.90
N PRO A 245 2.96 -13.55 23.16
CA PRO A 245 2.25 -14.30 22.11
C PRO A 245 1.08 -13.51 21.49
N SER A 246 0.73 -12.33 22.01
CA SER A 246 -0.43 -11.55 21.58
C SER A 246 -0.02 -10.41 20.62
N TRP A 247 -0.82 -10.23 19.58
CA TRP A 247 -0.63 -9.23 18.53
C TRP A 247 -1.45 -7.96 18.82
N PHE A 248 -1.06 -6.83 18.24
CA PHE A 248 -1.86 -5.61 18.23
C PHE A 248 -1.62 -4.84 16.92
N ASN A 249 -2.62 -4.14 16.43
CA ASN A 249 -2.54 -3.32 15.23
C ASN A 249 -2.71 -1.84 15.64
N PRO A 250 -1.60 -1.07 15.68
CA PRO A 250 -1.66 0.32 16.12
C PRO A 250 -2.54 1.19 15.21
N THR A 251 -2.59 0.91 13.90
CA THR A 251 -3.42 1.65 12.94
C THR A 251 -4.90 1.43 13.20
N GLU A 252 -5.31 0.17 13.42
CA GLU A 252 -6.69 -0.12 13.82
C GLU A 252 -7.02 0.50 15.19
N ALA A 253 -6.08 0.47 16.14
CA ALA A 253 -6.32 1.04 17.47
C ALA A 253 -6.55 2.55 17.44
N VAL A 254 -5.81 3.29 16.58
CA VAL A 254 -6.03 4.73 16.36
C VAL A 254 -7.37 4.96 15.66
N GLN A 255 -7.74 4.16 14.66
CA GLN A 255 -9.05 4.29 14.01
C GLN A 255 -10.19 4.03 14.99
N VAL A 256 -10.10 2.99 15.83
CA VAL A 256 -11.05 2.74 16.91
C VAL A 256 -11.20 3.97 17.80
N MET A 257 -10.07 4.55 18.24
CA MET A 257 -10.07 5.78 19.05
C MET A 257 -10.77 6.94 18.34
N GLN A 258 -10.51 7.15 17.05
CA GLN A 258 -11.14 8.20 16.25
C GLN A 258 -12.66 8.01 16.13
N TYR A 259 -13.13 6.78 15.84
CA TYR A 259 -14.55 6.47 15.79
C TYR A 259 -15.22 6.63 17.16
N CYS A 260 -14.60 6.15 18.23
CA CYS A 260 -15.09 6.39 19.60
C CYS A 260 -15.21 7.88 19.91
N CYS A 261 -14.20 8.68 19.55
CA CYS A 261 -14.22 10.12 19.74
C CYS A 261 -15.35 10.78 18.95
N HIS A 262 -15.52 10.40 17.68
CA HIS A 262 -16.58 10.93 16.83
C HIS A 262 -17.97 10.58 17.35
N LEU A 263 -18.19 9.34 17.82
CA LEU A 263 -19.49 8.92 18.34
C LEU A 263 -19.82 9.56 19.69
N ALA A 264 -18.83 9.72 20.57
CA ALA A 264 -19.04 10.22 21.92
C ALA A 264 -19.06 11.76 22.01
N LYS A 265 -18.30 12.47 21.17
CA LYS A 265 -18.09 13.93 21.30
C LYS A 265 -18.76 14.77 20.20
N ASN A 266 -19.36 14.17 19.19
CA ASN A 266 -20.04 14.92 18.12
C ASN A 266 -21.46 15.34 18.55
N GLU A 267 -21.71 16.65 18.55
CA GLU A 267 -22.99 17.27 18.97
C GLU A 267 -24.21 16.77 18.17
N SER A 268 -24.01 16.26 16.94
CA SER A 268 -25.11 15.78 16.08
C SER A 268 -25.47 14.29 16.30
N ILE A 269 -24.60 13.51 16.95
CA ILE A 269 -24.70 12.03 17.03
C ILE A 269 -24.64 11.51 18.48
N ALA A 270 -24.10 12.33 19.41
CA ALA A 270 -23.87 12.09 20.83
C ALA A 270 -24.41 10.76 21.40
N VAL A 271 -23.60 9.70 21.26
CA VAL A 271 -23.86 8.39 21.89
C VAL A 271 -23.21 8.38 23.27
N SER A 272 -23.91 7.90 24.28
CA SER A 272 -23.32 7.73 25.63
C SER A 272 -22.11 6.80 25.57
N VAL A 273 -21.04 7.13 26.29
CA VAL A 273 -19.83 6.31 26.38
C VAL A 273 -20.12 4.89 26.89
N THR A 274 -21.15 4.72 27.72
CA THR A 274 -21.60 3.42 28.24
C THR A 274 -22.28 2.54 27.18
N ASP A 275 -22.75 3.16 26.10
CA ASP A 275 -23.48 2.49 25.02
C ASP A 275 -22.55 2.05 23.88
N ILE A 276 -21.27 2.40 23.94
CA ILE A 276 -20.23 2.03 22.98
C ILE A 276 -19.42 0.85 23.54
N GLY A 277 -19.31 -0.22 22.75
CA GLY A 277 -18.45 -1.37 23.02
C GLY A 277 -17.38 -1.55 21.96
N VAL A 278 -16.14 -1.79 22.36
CA VAL A 278 -15.04 -2.15 21.46
C VAL A 278 -14.63 -3.59 21.70
N ILE A 279 -14.65 -4.39 20.64
CA ILE A 279 -14.33 -5.81 20.66
C ILE A 279 -13.10 -6.06 19.81
N THR A 280 -12.14 -6.80 20.35
CA THR A 280 -10.97 -7.24 19.59
C THR A 280 -10.44 -8.58 20.11
N PRO A 281 -9.99 -9.50 19.23
CA PRO A 281 -9.62 -10.84 19.69
C PRO A 281 -8.28 -10.94 20.43
N TYR A 282 -7.47 -9.89 20.42
CA TYR A 282 -6.13 -9.91 21.02
C TYR A 282 -6.07 -9.05 22.27
N ARG A 283 -5.61 -9.61 23.39
CA ARG A 283 -5.46 -8.90 24.67
C ARG A 283 -4.54 -7.69 24.56
N LYS A 284 -3.46 -7.79 23.77
CA LYS A 284 -2.57 -6.64 23.52
C LYS A 284 -3.27 -5.50 22.77
N GLN A 285 -4.18 -5.80 21.85
CA GLN A 285 -5.01 -4.78 21.20
C GLN A 285 -5.95 -4.11 22.21
N VAL A 286 -6.55 -4.88 23.13
CA VAL A 286 -7.38 -4.33 24.23
C VAL A 286 -6.57 -3.35 25.07
N GLU A 287 -5.36 -3.72 25.49
CA GLU A 287 -4.48 -2.86 26.29
C GLU A 287 -4.17 -1.54 25.59
N LYS A 288 -3.81 -1.59 24.30
CA LYS A 288 -3.43 -0.42 23.51
C LYS A 288 -4.61 0.51 23.23
N ILE A 289 -5.78 -0.04 22.91
CA ILE A 289 -7.00 0.77 22.73
C ILE A 289 -7.40 1.43 24.06
N LYS A 290 -7.38 0.70 25.19
CA LYS A 290 -7.66 1.28 26.51
C LYS A 290 -6.70 2.43 26.84
N PHE A 291 -5.42 2.28 26.50
CA PHE A 291 -4.42 3.32 26.68
C PHE A 291 -4.75 4.58 25.86
N LEU A 292 -5.07 4.42 24.57
CA LEU A 292 -5.44 5.54 23.69
C LEU A 292 -6.73 6.24 24.16
N LEU A 293 -7.77 5.49 24.53
CA LEU A 293 -9.03 6.07 25.00
C LEU A 293 -8.88 6.84 26.31
N ARG A 294 -7.97 6.41 27.20
CA ARG A 294 -7.62 7.16 28.41
C ARG A 294 -6.99 8.51 28.10
N SER A 295 -6.15 8.60 27.07
CA SER A 295 -5.50 9.88 26.70
C SER A 295 -6.46 10.95 26.16
N ILE A 296 -7.71 10.59 25.88
CA ILE A 296 -8.74 11.50 25.36
C ILE A 296 -10.01 11.55 26.22
N ASP A 297 -9.91 11.15 27.50
CA ASP A 297 -11.01 11.13 28.48
C ASP A 297 -12.22 10.27 28.07
N LEU A 298 -11.98 9.15 27.38
CA LEU A 298 -13.01 8.18 26.99
C LEU A 298 -12.76 6.80 27.62
N SER A 299 -12.19 6.77 28.83
CA SER A 299 -11.83 5.53 29.53
C SER A 299 -13.01 4.65 29.93
N ASP A 300 -14.21 5.22 29.98
CA ASP A 300 -15.45 4.53 30.37
C ASP A 300 -16.04 3.66 29.26
N ILE A 301 -15.56 3.83 28.02
CA ILE A 301 -15.92 2.95 26.91
C ILE A 301 -15.41 1.54 27.21
N LYS A 302 -16.29 0.55 27.13
CA LYS A 302 -15.92 -0.83 27.39
C LYS A 302 -15.07 -1.37 26.22
N VAL A 303 -13.86 -1.83 26.52
CA VAL A 303 -12.96 -2.49 25.55
C VAL A 303 -12.58 -3.86 26.09
N GLY A 304 -12.65 -4.90 25.26
CA GLY A 304 -12.42 -6.27 25.71
C GLY A 304 -12.35 -7.31 24.59
N THR A 305 -12.04 -8.55 24.98
CA THR A 305 -12.07 -9.68 24.04
C THR A 305 -13.49 -10.18 23.84
N VAL A 306 -13.68 -11.03 22.83
CA VAL A 306 -15.00 -11.58 22.47
C VAL A 306 -15.60 -12.36 23.64
N GLU A 307 -14.77 -13.10 24.36
CA GLU A 307 -15.17 -13.82 25.58
C GLU A 307 -15.66 -12.86 26.68
N GLU A 308 -15.08 -11.68 26.83
CA GLU A 308 -15.49 -10.66 27.83
C GLU A 308 -16.80 -9.94 27.47
N PHE A 309 -17.25 -10.08 26.22
CA PHE A 309 -18.49 -9.52 25.68
C PHE A 309 -19.59 -10.58 25.48
N GLN A 310 -19.33 -11.85 25.80
CA GLN A 310 -20.33 -12.90 25.65
C GLN A 310 -21.52 -12.65 26.59
N GLY A 311 -22.74 -12.63 26.03
CA GLY A 311 -23.97 -12.39 26.79
C GLY A 311 -24.23 -10.91 27.13
N GLN A 312 -23.42 -9.99 26.59
CA GLN A 312 -23.61 -8.55 26.75
C GLN A 312 -23.90 -7.91 25.39
N GLU A 313 -24.52 -6.74 25.39
CA GLU A 313 -24.88 -6.01 24.16
C GLU A 313 -24.67 -4.52 24.36
N CYS A 314 -24.26 -3.84 23.29
CA CYS A 314 -24.03 -2.39 23.24
C CYS A 314 -24.86 -1.77 22.11
N MET A 315 -25.21 -0.48 22.21
CA MET A 315 -25.91 0.20 21.10
C MET A 315 -25.03 0.26 19.86
N VAL A 316 -23.77 0.64 20.05
CA VAL A 316 -22.74 0.65 19.01
C VAL A 316 -21.63 -0.31 19.38
N THR A 317 -21.27 -1.21 18.47
CA THR A 317 -20.09 -2.08 18.62
C THR A 317 -19.07 -1.74 17.55
N ILE A 318 -17.81 -1.56 17.96
CA ILE A 318 -16.66 -1.42 17.06
C ILE A 318 -15.81 -2.69 17.17
N LEU A 319 -15.64 -3.41 16.07
CA LEU A 319 -14.85 -4.64 15.97
C LEU A 319 -13.51 -4.34 15.31
N SER A 320 -12.39 -4.55 16.03
CA SER A 320 -11.01 -4.48 15.48
C SER A 320 -10.47 -5.88 15.26
N THR A 321 -10.18 -6.24 14.00
CA THR A 321 -9.78 -7.58 13.60
C THR A 321 -8.28 -7.87 13.77
N VAL A 322 -7.46 -6.81 13.86
CA VAL A 322 -6.02 -6.76 14.06
C VAL A 322 -5.19 -7.33 12.91
N ARG A 323 -5.55 -8.51 12.40
CA ARG A 323 -4.78 -9.24 11.40
C ARG A 323 -4.84 -8.57 10.04
N SER A 324 -3.67 -8.44 9.42
CA SER A 324 -3.47 -7.76 8.15
C SER A 324 -2.68 -8.61 7.12
N TYR A 325 -2.22 -9.82 7.47
CA TYR A 325 -1.50 -10.72 6.57
C TYR A 325 -1.87 -12.21 6.76
N GLU A 326 -1.83 -13.01 5.68
CA GLU A 326 -1.72 -14.47 5.72
C GLU A 326 -0.24 -14.82 5.80
N ASP A 327 0.22 -15.35 6.93
CA ASP A 327 1.62 -15.78 7.02
C ASP A 327 1.85 -17.02 6.16
N THR A 328 2.25 -16.82 4.91
CA THR A 328 2.59 -17.90 3.95
C THR A 328 3.68 -18.85 4.44
N PHE A 329 4.30 -18.56 5.60
CA PHE A 329 5.34 -19.36 6.24
C PHE A 329 4.93 -19.94 7.60
N ALA A 330 3.70 -19.71 8.08
CA ALA A 330 3.18 -20.32 9.29
C ALA A 330 2.19 -21.43 8.96
N GLU A 331 2.19 -22.50 9.77
CA GLU A 331 1.21 -23.59 9.70
C GLU A 331 -0.22 -23.01 9.64
N GLU A 332 -1.06 -23.56 8.75
CA GLU A 332 -2.41 -23.07 8.41
C GLU A 332 -3.30 -22.84 9.65
N GLU A 333 -3.01 -23.52 10.76
CA GLU A 333 -3.74 -23.42 12.03
C GLU A 333 -3.47 -22.12 12.82
N TYR A 334 -2.38 -21.38 12.55
CA TYR A 334 -1.99 -20.18 13.30
C TYR A 334 -2.18 -18.85 12.56
N CYS A 335 -2.58 -18.89 11.29
CA CYS A 335 -2.63 -17.71 10.42
C CYS A 335 -3.76 -16.71 10.75
N LEU A 336 -4.93 -17.17 11.22
CA LEU A 336 -6.15 -16.34 11.31
C LEU A 336 -6.71 -16.16 12.73
N GLY A 337 -6.25 -16.95 13.69
CA GLY A 337 -6.66 -16.87 15.10
C GLY A 337 -8.19 -16.87 15.29
N PHE A 338 -8.75 -15.71 15.64
CA PHE A 338 -10.18 -15.53 15.93
C PHE A 338 -11.11 -15.62 14.71
N LEU A 339 -10.65 -15.17 13.54
CA LEU A 339 -11.49 -15.11 12.33
C LEU A 339 -11.78 -16.49 11.73
N SER A 340 -10.99 -17.52 12.06
CA SER A 340 -11.24 -18.90 11.65
C SER A 340 -12.26 -19.63 12.53
N ASN A 341 -12.66 -19.05 13.68
CA ASN A 341 -13.65 -19.67 14.56
C ASN A 341 -15.05 -19.03 14.34
N PRO A 342 -15.98 -19.70 13.63
CA PRO A 342 -17.31 -19.16 13.31
C PRO A 342 -18.10 -18.73 14.54
N LYS A 343 -17.99 -19.47 15.64
CA LYS A 343 -18.74 -19.16 16.88
C LYS A 343 -18.27 -17.85 17.48
N ARG A 344 -16.96 -17.60 17.47
CA ARG A 344 -16.37 -16.36 17.98
C ARG A 344 -16.72 -15.17 17.09
N PHE A 345 -16.65 -15.33 15.78
CA PHE A 345 -17.08 -14.29 14.84
C PHE A 345 -18.55 -13.92 15.02
N ASN A 346 -19.44 -14.92 15.09
CA ASN A 346 -20.87 -14.71 15.32
C ASN A 346 -21.14 -13.96 16.63
N VAL A 347 -20.46 -14.32 17.72
CA VAL A 347 -20.59 -13.58 18.97
C VAL A 347 -20.20 -12.11 18.77
N ALA A 348 -19.07 -11.82 18.13
CA ALA A 348 -18.59 -10.44 17.96
C ALA A 348 -19.52 -9.56 17.12
N ILE A 349 -20.03 -10.07 16.00
CA ILE A 349 -20.90 -9.29 15.10
C ILE A 349 -22.32 -9.09 15.67
N THR A 350 -22.76 -9.95 16.59
CA THR A 350 -24.10 -9.90 17.20
C THR A 350 -24.17 -9.10 18.51
N ARG A 351 -23.12 -8.38 18.90
CA ARG A 351 -23.14 -7.56 20.13
C ARG A 351 -23.77 -6.17 19.91
N ALA A 352 -23.92 -5.73 18.67
CA ALA A 352 -24.48 -4.43 18.32
C ALA A 352 -26.02 -4.47 18.27
N LYS A 353 -26.68 -3.52 18.92
CA LYS A 353 -28.13 -3.32 18.80
C LYS A 353 -28.52 -2.41 17.64
N ALA A 354 -27.70 -1.39 17.34
CA ALA A 354 -28.02 -0.38 16.33
C ALA A 354 -26.93 -0.25 15.25
N LEU A 355 -25.65 -0.29 15.62
CA LEU A 355 -24.54 -0.09 14.66
C LEU A 355 -23.36 -1.00 14.96
N LEU A 356 -22.89 -1.70 13.93
CA LEU A 356 -21.62 -2.43 13.93
C LEU A 356 -20.64 -1.72 12.98
N ILE A 357 -19.49 -1.30 13.51
CA ILE A 357 -18.36 -0.76 12.75
C ILE A 357 -17.26 -1.81 12.75
N VAL A 358 -16.84 -2.29 11.58
CA VAL A 358 -15.74 -3.26 11.46
C VAL A 358 -14.50 -2.56 10.92
N ILE A 359 -13.40 -2.68 11.66
CA ILE A 359 -12.09 -2.12 11.33
C ILE A 359 -11.14 -3.31 11.14
N GLY A 360 -10.64 -3.48 9.93
CA GLY A 360 -9.84 -4.63 9.56
C GLY A 360 -9.40 -4.65 8.11
N ASN A 361 -8.49 -5.55 7.74
CA ASN A 361 -8.07 -5.72 6.35
C ASN A 361 -9.18 -6.43 5.54
N PRO A 362 -9.81 -5.75 4.55
CA PRO A 362 -10.93 -6.33 3.79
C PRO A 362 -10.51 -7.55 2.97
N HIS A 363 -9.25 -7.64 2.54
CA HIS A 363 -8.77 -8.77 1.75
C HIS A 363 -8.74 -10.08 2.54
N LEU A 364 -8.42 -10.02 3.85
CA LEU A 364 -8.45 -11.20 4.72
C LEU A 364 -9.86 -11.63 5.08
N LEU A 365 -10.78 -10.66 5.19
CA LEU A 365 -12.18 -10.88 5.52
C LEU A 365 -12.94 -11.50 4.34
N VAL A 366 -12.66 -11.07 3.10
CA VAL A 366 -13.35 -11.58 1.89
C VAL A 366 -12.86 -12.98 1.48
N LYS A 367 -11.57 -13.29 1.66
CA LYS A 367 -10.97 -14.53 1.17
C LYS A 367 -11.39 -15.80 1.95
N ASN A 368 -11.89 -15.64 3.18
CA ASN A 368 -12.21 -16.76 4.08
C ASN A 368 -13.73 -17.05 4.23
N GLY A 369 -14.53 -16.86 3.18
CA GLY A 369 -15.88 -17.41 3.15
C GLY A 369 -16.87 -16.79 4.14
N ILE A 370 -16.88 -15.46 4.30
CA ILE A 370 -18.04 -14.77 4.92
C ILE A 370 -19.32 -15.03 4.09
N HIS A 371 -19.19 -15.47 2.82
CA HIS A 371 -20.29 -15.85 1.95
C HIS A 371 -21.09 -17.09 2.38
N GLU A 372 -20.51 -18.04 3.13
CA GLU A 372 -21.22 -19.26 3.56
C GLU A 372 -21.88 -19.14 4.94
N MET A 373 -21.62 -18.07 5.70
CA MET A 373 -22.09 -17.95 7.09
C MET A 373 -23.37 -17.11 7.27
N THR A 374 -23.86 -16.47 6.21
CA THR A 374 -25.13 -15.72 6.21
C THR A 374 -26.35 -16.56 5.82
N GLU A 375 -26.19 -17.83 5.47
CA GLU A 375 -27.31 -18.78 5.30
C GLU A 375 -27.68 -19.40 6.65
N TRP A 376 -28.38 -18.64 7.49
CA TRP A 376 -29.27 -19.22 8.49
C TRP A 376 -30.67 -18.69 8.19
N GLU A 377 -31.47 -19.53 7.56
CA GLU A 377 -32.92 -19.37 7.51
C GLU A 377 -33.44 -19.23 8.95
N VAL A 378 -34.22 -18.17 9.19
CA VAL A 378 -35.32 -18.20 10.16
C VAL A 378 -36.60 -18.16 9.37
#